data_AF-A0A2V9CG59-F1
#
_entry.id   AF-A0A2V9CG59-F1
#
_cell.length_a   1.000
_cell.length_b   1.000
_cell.length_c   1.000
_cell.angle_alpha   90.00
_cell.angle_beta   90.00
_cell.angle_gamma   90.00
#
_symmetry.space_group_name_H-M   'P 1'
#
loop_
_entity.id
_entity.type
_entity.pdbx_description
1 polymer ?
#
loop_
_entity_poly.entity_id
_entity_poly.type
_entity_poly.pdbx_seq_one_letter_code
_entity_poly.pdbx_strand_id
1 'polypeptide(L)'
;EYQNAGYGAIKVGLKGDALELSLNKLGPYPLEYYHYDIFQVPEDSDSFAAGEKFQFEMNKKGDIDRIAAPLAPALGEDIIFTRAPEKISQDVLQKLAGDYLLADQTVTFAVAGDVLRLTLPGQPVYELIPRKELSFDLKGLPGFSVDFQMDASGKVTEAVFNQPNGVFHAKRK
;
A
#
# COMPACT_ATOMS: atom_id res chain seq x y z
N GLU A 1 6.75 -1.24 3.81
CA GLU A 1 6.76 -0.96 5.26
C GLU A 1 5.36 -1.21 5.81
N TYR A 2 5.27 -1.71 7.04
CA TYR A 2 4.02 -2.04 7.74
C TYR A 2 4.06 -1.42 9.14
N GLN A 3 2.92 -1.04 9.70
CA GLN A 3 2.83 -0.26 10.93
C GLN A 3 1.76 -0.80 11.88
N ASN A 4 2.04 -0.67 13.16
CA ASN A 4 1.12 -0.89 14.27
C ASN A 4 1.29 0.25 15.28
N ALA A 5 0.18 0.81 15.78
CA ALA A 5 0.21 1.98 16.66
C ALA A 5 0.96 1.75 17.99
N GLY A 6 0.95 0.53 18.52
CA GLY A 6 1.60 0.17 19.78
C GLY A 6 3.01 -0.41 19.62
N TYR A 7 3.29 -1.06 18.49
CA TYR A 7 4.52 -1.82 18.27
C TYR A 7 5.47 -1.22 17.23
N GLY A 8 5.08 -0.11 16.59
CA GLY A 8 5.91 0.63 15.66
C GLY A 8 5.85 0.09 14.23
N ALA A 9 7.00 -0.14 13.59
CA ALA A 9 7.06 -0.46 12.17
C ALA A 9 7.87 -1.73 11.86
N ILE A 10 7.38 -2.51 10.90
CA ILE A 10 8.10 -3.59 10.23
C ILE A 10 8.51 -3.13 8.82
N LYS A 11 9.79 -3.24 8.51
CA LYS A 11 10.33 -3.02 7.16
C LYS A 11 10.78 -4.36 6.59
N VAL A 12 10.19 -4.74 5.47
CA VAL A 12 10.62 -5.90 4.69
C VAL A 12 11.40 -5.38 3.48
N GLY A 13 12.58 -5.93 3.26
CA GLY A 13 13.44 -5.65 2.13
C GLY A 13 13.86 -6.94 1.43
N LEU A 14 14.51 -6.79 0.28
CA LEU A 14 15.11 -7.90 -0.46
C LEU A 14 16.62 -7.67 -0.51
N LYS A 15 17.40 -8.69 -0.18
CA LYS A 15 18.87 -8.69 -0.29
C LYS A 15 19.33 -9.92 -1.04
N GLY A 16 19.80 -9.72 -2.27
CA GLY A 16 19.93 -10.83 -3.21
C GLY A 16 18.56 -11.44 -3.47
N ASP A 17 18.43 -12.74 -3.22
CA ASP A 17 17.17 -13.48 -3.38
C ASP A 17 16.46 -13.76 -2.03
N ALA A 18 17.02 -13.28 -0.91
CA ALA A 18 16.45 -13.49 0.42
C ALA A 18 15.68 -12.26 0.91
N LEU A 19 14.54 -12.49 1.55
CA LEU A 19 13.84 -11.45 2.29
C LEU A 19 14.62 -11.11 3.56
N GLU A 20 14.64 -9.85 3.94
CA GLU A 20 15.11 -9.39 5.24
C GLU A 20 14.02 -8.56 5.93
N LEU A 21 13.92 -8.69 7.25
CA LEU A 21 12.95 -7.97 8.07
C LEU A 21 13.64 -7.16 9.15
N SER A 22 13.26 -5.89 9.30
CA SER A 22 13.62 -5.05 10.43
C SER A 22 12.39 -4.71 11.25
N LEU A 23 12.48 -4.84 12.57
CA LEU A 23 11.46 -4.40 13.52
C LEU A 23 11.96 -3.14 14.22
N ASN A 24 11.34 -1.99 13.91
CA ASN A 24 11.80 -0.68 14.37
C ASN A 24 13.28 -0.43 13.99
N LYS A 25 14.18 -0.43 14.98
CA LYS A 25 15.64 -0.28 14.80
C LYS A 25 16.40 -1.61 14.91
N LEU A 26 15.69 -2.72 15.11
CA LEU A 26 16.23 -4.05 15.28
C LEU A 26 16.27 -4.78 13.92
N GLY A 27 17.31 -5.58 13.69
CA GLY A 27 17.59 -6.21 12.40
C GLY A 27 18.57 -5.39 11.53
N PRO A 28 18.63 -5.64 10.21
CA PRO A 28 17.81 -6.59 9.45
C PRO A 28 18.09 -8.05 9.82
N TYR A 29 17.03 -8.86 9.92
CA TYR A 29 17.11 -10.31 10.07
C TYR A 29 16.84 -10.98 8.72
N PRO A 30 17.65 -11.93 8.28
CA PRO A 30 17.30 -12.76 7.13
C PRO A 30 16.02 -13.54 7.46
N LEU A 31 15.18 -13.69 6.45
CA LEU A 31 14.00 -14.53 6.50
C LEU A 31 14.19 -15.70 5.53
N GLU A 32 13.91 -16.90 6.02
CA GLU A 32 13.77 -18.10 5.20
C GLU A 32 12.30 -18.52 5.11
N TYR A 33 11.97 -19.18 4.00
CA TYR A 33 10.65 -19.74 3.82
C TYR A 33 10.40 -20.84 4.87
N TYR A 34 9.27 -20.75 5.58
CA TYR A 34 8.80 -21.80 6.48
C TYR A 34 7.67 -22.57 5.81
N HIS A 35 6.44 -22.02 5.79
CA HIS A 35 5.24 -22.67 5.26
C HIS A 35 4.27 -21.66 4.66
N TYR A 36 3.84 -21.86 3.42
CA TYR A 36 2.92 -20.95 2.71
C TYR A 36 3.40 -19.49 2.80
N ASP A 37 2.58 -18.60 3.35
CA ASP A 37 2.91 -17.20 3.53
C ASP A 37 3.63 -16.91 4.87
N ILE A 38 4.20 -17.94 5.50
CA ILE A 38 4.96 -17.82 6.76
C ILE A 38 6.45 -17.92 6.45
N PHE A 39 7.19 -16.92 6.91
CA PHE A 39 8.64 -16.87 6.87
C PHE A 39 9.19 -16.83 8.29
N GLN A 40 10.39 -17.37 8.49
CA GLN A 40 11.03 -17.38 9.80
C GLN A 40 12.42 -16.77 9.74
N VAL A 41 12.86 -16.18 10.85
CA VAL A 41 14.29 -15.94 11.04
C VAL A 41 14.95 -17.31 11.26
N PRO A 42 16.07 -17.63 10.56
CA PRO A 42 16.75 -18.91 10.71
C PRO A 42 16.97 -19.30 12.17
N GLU A 43 16.73 -20.56 12.51
CA GLU A 43 16.88 -21.06 13.89
C GLU A 43 18.32 -20.99 14.40
N ASP A 44 19.30 -21.06 13.50
CA ASP A 44 20.74 -20.96 13.78
C ASP A 44 21.26 -19.51 13.78
N SER A 45 20.37 -18.52 13.66
CA SER A 45 20.72 -17.10 13.79
C SER A 45 21.21 -16.76 15.19
N ASP A 46 22.28 -15.97 15.30
CA ASP A 46 22.77 -15.43 16.58
C ASP A 46 21.90 -14.26 17.12
N SER A 47 20.78 -13.95 16.47
CA SER A 47 19.87 -12.86 16.88
C SER A 47 18.83 -13.31 17.90
N PHE A 48 18.34 -12.38 18.72
CA PHE A 48 17.23 -12.67 19.65
C PHE A 48 15.91 -13.04 18.94
N ALA A 49 15.84 -12.86 17.62
CA ALA A 49 14.67 -13.17 16.81
C ALA A 49 14.77 -14.56 16.16
N ALA A 50 15.79 -15.36 16.46
CA ALA A 50 15.95 -16.71 15.89
C ALA A 50 14.69 -17.57 16.09
N GLY A 51 14.22 -18.20 15.03
CA GLY A 51 13.01 -19.04 15.04
C GLY A 51 11.67 -18.27 15.05
N GLU A 52 11.68 -16.94 15.19
CA GLU A 52 10.48 -16.11 15.13
C GLU A 52 9.83 -16.19 13.75
N LYS A 53 8.51 -16.36 13.73
CA LYS A 53 7.72 -16.58 12.51
C LYS A 53 6.87 -15.35 12.21
N PHE A 54 6.82 -14.98 10.93
CA PHE A 54 6.07 -13.84 10.44
C PHE A 54 5.15 -14.32 9.33
N GLN A 55 3.84 -14.16 9.52
CA GLN A 55 2.85 -14.49 8.52
C GLN A 55 2.54 -13.26 7.67
N PHE A 56 2.67 -13.39 6.36
CA PHE A 56 2.29 -12.39 5.37
C PHE A 56 0.83 -12.64 4.97
N GLU A 57 -0.06 -11.70 5.24
CA GLU A 57 -1.48 -11.86 4.97
C GLU A 57 -1.91 -11.07 3.75
N MET A 58 -2.58 -11.75 2.81
CA MET A 58 -3.21 -11.12 1.65
C MET A 58 -4.60 -10.58 1.96
N ASN A 59 -4.99 -9.51 1.27
CA ASN A 59 -6.37 -9.06 1.23
C ASN A 59 -7.15 -9.64 0.05
N LYS A 60 -8.44 -9.28 -0.05
CA LYS A 60 -9.33 -9.74 -1.13
C LYS A 60 -8.91 -9.26 -2.53
N LYS A 61 -7.98 -8.30 -2.64
CA LYS A 61 -7.39 -7.84 -3.91
C LYS A 61 -6.13 -8.64 -4.29
N GLY A 62 -5.70 -9.57 -3.45
CA GLY A 62 -4.47 -10.36 -3.64
C GLY A 62 -3.20 -9.62 -3.27
N ASP A 63 -3.29 -8.43 -2.66
CA ASP A 63 -2.11 -7.72 -2.15
C ASP A 63 -1.79 -8.18 -0.73
N ILE A 64 -0.52 -8.42 -0.43
CA ILE A 64 -0.07 -8.59 0.95
C ILE A 64 -0.23 -7.26 1.68
N ASP A 65 -1.20 -7.13 2.58
CA ASP A 65 -1.47 -5.87 3.27
C ASP A 65 -1.22 -5.92 4.77
N ARG A 66 -0.92 -7.09 5.33
CA ARG A 66 -0.66 -7.26 6.75
C ARG A 66 0.49 -8.23 7.00
N ILE A 67 1.18 -8.04 8.12
CA ILE A 67 2.10 -9.01 8.71
C ILE A 67 1.62 -9.31 10.12
N ALA A 68 1.37 -10.58 10.42
CA ALA A 68 1.15 -11.06 11.78
C ALA A 68 2.51 -11.43 12.39
N ALA A 69 2.79 -10.91 13.58
CA ALA A 69 4.05 -11.12 14.28
C ALA A 69 3.81 -11.50 15.75
N PRO A 70 4.43 -12.59 16.27
CA PRO A 70 4.21 -13.12 17.62
C PRO A 70 4.98 -12.33 18.70
N LEU A 71 4.97 -11.00 18.63
CA LEU A 71 5.80 -10.12 19.48
C LEU A 71 5.29 -10.01 20.93
N ALA A 72 4.09 -10.51 21.22
CA ALA A 72 3.49 -10.47 22.54
C ALA A 72 2.82 -11.80 22.90
N PRO A 73 3.60 -12.88 23.16
CA PRO A 73 3.05 -14.22 23.41
C PRO A 73 2.04 -14.26 24.56
N ALA A 74 2.17 -13.37 25.55
CA ALA A 74 1.25 -13.26 26.68
C ALA A 74 -0.19 -12.86 26.28
N LEU A 75 -0.39 -12.26 25.10
CA LEU A 75 -1.73 -11.92 24.58
C LEU A 75 -2.43 -13.13 23.93
N GLY A 76 -1.69 -14.19 23.61
CA GLY A 76 -2.23 -15.38 22.94
C GLY A 76 -2.63 -15.17 21.47
N GLU A 77 -2.32 -14.01 20.89
CA GLU A 77 -2.57 -13.66 19.49
C GLU A 77 -1.40 -12.85 18.92
N ASP A 78 -1.27 -12.87 17.59
CA ASP A 78 -0.24 -12.13 16.88
C ASP A 78 -0.54 -10.64 16.81
N ILE A 79 0.52 -9.83 16.87
CA ILE A 79 0.43 -8.40 16.60
C ILE A 79 0.35 -8.17 15.10
N ILE A 80 -0.74 -7.55 14.68
CA ILE A 80 -0.98 -7.21 13.27
C ILE A 80 -0.35 -5.87 12.91
N PHE A 81 0.54 -5.87 11.94
CA PHE A 81 1.08 -4.68 11.29
C PHE A 81 0.42 -4.50 9.93
N THR A 82 -0.18 -3.33 9.68
CA THR A 82 -0.85 -3.02 8.41
C THR A 82 0.11 -2.27 7.48
N ARG A 83 0.10 -2.60 6.19
CA ARG A 83 0.94 -1.94 5.18
C ARG A 83 0.73 -0.43 5.23
N ALA A 84 1.83 0.30 5.35
CA ALA A 84 1.80 1.75 5.26
C ALA A 84 1.48 2.19 3.82
N PRO A 85 0.74 3.28 3.61
CA PRO A 85 0.56 3.87 2.29
C PRO A 85 1.90 4.10 1.59
N GLU A 86 1.94 3.90 0.28
CA GLU A 86 3.16 4.21 -0.47
C GLU A 86 3.46 5.71 -0.45
N LYS A 87 4.75 6.04 -0.46
CA LYS A 87 5.19 7.42 -0.59
C LYS A 87 5.35 7.73 -2.08
N ILE A 88 4.40 8.50 -2.61
CA ILE A 88 4.47 9.04 -3.97
C ILE A 88 5.20 10.39 -3.91
N SER A 89 6.14 10.63 -4.83
CA SER A 89 6.83 11.93 -4.87
C SER A 89 5.88 13.06 -5.27
N GLN A 90 6.16 14.27 -4.78
CA GLN A 90 5.36 15.45 -5.10
C GLN A 90 5.28 15.68 -6.61
N ASP A 91 6.37 15.47 -7.34
CA ASP A 91 6.40 15.58 -8.82
C ASP A 91 5.42 14.63 -9.50
N VAL A 92 5.29 13.40 -9.01
CA VAL A 92 4.31 12.44 -9.54
C VAL A 92 2.90 12.91 -9.20
N LEU A 93 2.62 13.30 -7.96
CA LEU A 93 1.29 13.83 -7.58
C LEU A 93 0.88 15.02 -8.45
N GLN A 94 1.80 15.93 -8.74
CA GLN A 94 1.55 17.08 -9.62
C GLN A 94 1.26 16.66 -11.06
N LYS A 95 1.93 15.63 -11.59
CA LYS A 95 1.60 15.07 -12.91
C LYS A 95 0.20 14.47 -12.96
N LEU A 96 -0.23 13.81 -11.87
CA LEU A 96 -1.56 13.19 -11.77
C LEU A 96 -2.68 14.22 -11.62
N ALA A 97 -2.42 15.35 -10.95
CA ALA A 97 -3.38 16.42 -10.76
C ALA A 97 -3.82 17.06 -12.09
N GLY A 98 -5.09 17.45 -12.16
CA GLY A 98 -5.74 18.03 -13.33
C GLY A 98 -7.19 17.60 -13.48
N ASP A 99 -7.81 18.05 -14.56
CA ASP A 99 -9.18 17.70 -14.91
C ASP A 99 -9.24 16.49 -15.84
N TYR A 100 -10.20 15.63 -15.59
CA TYR A 100 -10.48 14.43 -16.37
C TYR A 100 -11.96 14.41 -16.73
N LEU A 101 -12.26 13.89 -17.90
CA LEU A 101 -13.61 13.72 -18.41
C LEU A 101 -14.07 12.28 -18.16
N LEU A 102 -14.93 12.09 -17.15
CA LEU A 102 -15.58 10.83 -16.84
C LEU A 102 -17.01 10.87 -17.40
N ALA A 103 -17.26 10.08 -18.46
CA ALA A 103 -18.46 10.23 -19.28
C ALA A 103 -18.63 11.67 -19.81
N ASP A 104 -19.64 12.41 -19.35
CA ASP A 104 -19.91 13.81 -19.67
C ASP A 104 -19.57 14.78 -18.53
N GLN A 105 -19.05 14.26 -17.41
CA GLN A 105 -18.74 15.05 -16.22
C GLN A 105 -17.24 15.29 -16.08
N THR A 106 -16.91 16.48 -15.56
CA THR A 106 -15.54 16.82 -15.20
C THR A 106 -15.29 16.40 -13.77
N VAL A 107 -14.27 15.57 -13.57
CA VAL A 107 -13.73 15.24 -12.25
C VAL A 107 -12.35 15.86 -12.13
N THR A 108 -12.03 16.37 -10.94
CA THR A 108 -10.78 17.11 -10.73
C THR A 108 -9.95 16.41 -9.67
N PHE A 109 -8.67 16.18 -10.00
CA PHE A 109 -7.66 15.76 -9.04
C PHE A 109 -6.78 16.94 -8.68
N ALA A 110 -6.59 17.23 -7.40
CA ALA A 110 -5.78 18.35 -6.92
C ALA A 110 -4.83 17.91 -5.81
N VAL A 111 -3.59 18.40 -5.84
CA VAL A 111 -2.64 18.19 -4.75
C VAL A 111 -2.99 19.09 -3.57
N ALA A 112 -3.08 18.51 -2.37
CA ALA A 112 -3.28 19.23 -1.12
C ALA A 112 -2.28 18.75 -0.07
N GLY A 113 -1.17 19.49 0.11
CA GLY A 113 -0.02 18.98 0.87
C GLY A 113 0.64 17.82 0.14
N ASP A 114 0.77 16.68 0.81
CA ASP A 114 1.41 15.47 0.27
C ASP A 114 0.41 14.42 -0.23
N VAL A 115 -0.85 14.81 -0.46
CA VAL A 115 -1.92 13.90 -0.91
C VAL A 115 -2.62 14.44 -2.15
N LEU A 116 -3.21 13.52 -2.92
CA LEU A 116 -4.13 13.85 -4.01
C LEU A 116 -5.55 13.85 -3.47
N ARG A 117 -6.35 14.83 -3.87
CA ARG A 117 -7.79 14.92 -3.58
C ARG A 117 -8.59 14.82 -4.85
N LEU A 118 -9.69 14.08 -4.80
CA LEU A 118 -10.62 13.86 -5.89
C LEU A 118 -11.93 14.60 -5.59
N THR A 119 -12.35 15.43 -6.53
CA THR A 119 -13.64 16.12 -6.54
C THR A 119 -14.49 15.58 -7.68
N LEU A 120 -15.65 15.01 -7.36
CA LEU A 120 -16.68 14.68 -8.34
C LEU A 120 -17.91 15.58 -8.14
N PRO A 121 -18.61 16.01 -9.20
CA PRO A 121 -19.82 16.79 -9.07
C PRO A 121 -20.87 16.11 -8.18
N GLY A 122 -21.40 16.83 -7.20
CA GLY A 122 -22.46 16.35 -6.29
C GLY A 122 -22.00 15.37 -5.20
N GLN A 123 -20.69 15.11 -5.07
CA GLN A 123 -20.12 14.24 -4.04
C GLN A 123 -19.19 15.03 -3.09
N PRO A 124 -18.90 14.51 -1.89
CA PRO A 124 -17.84 15.07 -1.06
C PRO A 124 -16.47 14.93 -1.74
N VAL A 125 -15.49 15.71 -1.26
CA VAL A 125 -14.09 15.58 -1.69
C VAL A 125 -13.47 14.37 -1.01
N TYR A 126 -12.84 13.51 -1.79
CA TYR A 126 -12.15 12.32 -1.29
C TYR A 126 -10.64 12.54 -1.24
N GLU A 127 -10.02 12.19 -0.12
CA GLU A 127 -8.56 12.03 -0.05
C GLU A 127 -8.18 10.67 -0.64
N LEU A 128 -7.12 10.64 -1.44
CA LEU A 128 -6.64 9.43 -2.10
C LEU A 128 -5.45 8.86 -1.34
N ILE A 129 -5.53 7.59 -0.98
CA ILE A 129 -4.49 6.86 -0.26
C ILE A 129 -3.66 6.09 -1.29
N PRO A 130 -2.36 6.39 -1.45
CA PRO A 130 -1.51 5.67 -2.39
C PRO A 130 -1.39 4.19 -2.05
N ARG A 131 -1.52 3.37 -3.08
CA ARG A 131 -1.20 1.93 -3.07
C ARG A 131 0.03 1.69 -3.94
N LYS A 132 0.13 0.51 -4.56
CA LYS A 132 1.19 0.16 -5.49
C LYS A 132 1.10 0.98 -6.78
N GLU A 133 2.26 1.34 -7.31
CA GLU A 133 2.41 2.02 -8.60
C GLU A 133 1.66 3.37 -8.63
N LEU A 134 0.68 3.53 -9.52
CA LEU A 134 -0.16 4.72 -9.64
C LEU A 134 -1.62 4.42 -9.27
N SER A 135 -1.83 3.45 -8.38
CA SER A 135 -3.12 3.08 -7.83
C SER A 135 -3.38 3.80 -6.51
N PHE A 136 -4.62 4.26 -6.31
CA PHE A 136 -5.03 4.97 -5.11
C PHE A 136 -6.39 4.47 -4.63
N ASP A 137 -6.53 4.18 -3.34
CA ASP A 137 -7.84 3.91 -2.72
C ASP A 137 -8.49 5.22 -2.27
N LEU A 138 -9.83 5.29 -2.31
CA LEU A 138 -10.57 6.44 -1.78
C LEU A 138 -10.73 6.29 -0.26
N LYS A 139 -10.18 7.25 0.50
CA LYS A 139 -10.26 7.25 1.97
C LYS A 139 -11.71 7.25 2.44
N GLY A 140 -12.05 6.28 3.30
CA GLY A 140 -13.40 6.13 3.84
C GLY A 140 -14.40 5.47 2.90
N LEU A 141 -13.99 5.00 1.73
CA LEU A 141 -14.86 4.34 0.75
C LEU A 141 -14.30 2.99 0.28
N PRO A 142 -14.42 1.92 1.09
CA PRO A 142 -13.89 0.60 0.76
C PRO A 142 -14.44 0.04 -0.55
N GLY A 143 -13.58 -0.57 -1.35
CA GLY A 143 -13.94 -1.13 -2.66
C GLY A 143 -13.89 -0.12 -3.82
N PHE A 144 -13.53 1.14 -3.56
CA PHE A 144 -13.35 2.16 -4.57
C PHE A 144 -11.87 2.53 -4.69
N SER A 145 -11.35 2.54 -5.92
CA SER A 145 -9.99 2.97 -6.23
C SER A 145 -9.89 3.67 -7.58
N VAL A 146 -8.79 4.39 -7.80
CA VAL A 146 -8.44 5.01 -9.07
C VAL A 146 -7.03 4.58 -9.46
N ASP A 147 -6.87 4.11 -10.70
CA ASP A 147 -5.57 3.81 -11.29
C ASP A 147 -5.27 4.83 -12.38
N PHE A 148 -4.14 5.52 -12.29
CA PHE A 148 -3.71 6.44 -13.35
C PHE A 148 -2.88 5.72 -14.40
N GLN A 149 -3.18 5.99 -15.66
CA GLN A 149 -2.43 5.48 -16.79
C GLN A 149 -1.54 6.56 -17.38
N MET A 150 -0.30 6.19 -17.71
CA MET A 150 0.64 7.04 -18.43
C MET A 150 1.01 6.39 -19.75
N ASP A 151 1.26 7.20 -20.77
CA ASP A 151 1.86 6.73 -22.02
C ASP A 151 3.37 6.50 -21.87
N ALA A 152 4.01 5.99 -22.93
CA ALA A 152 5.44 5.71 -22.96
C ALA A 152 6.33 6.97 -22.79
N SER A 153 5.77 8.18 -22.97
CA SER A 153 6.48 9.44 -22.72
C SER A 153 6.36 9.92 -21.27
N GLY A 154 5.59 9.21 -20.44
CA GLY A 154 5.33 9.57 -19.04
C GLY A 154 4.24 10.64 -18.90
N LYS A 155 3.43 10.87 -19.94
CA LYS A 155 2.27 11.76 -19.88
C LYS A 155 1.05 10.98 -19.37
N VAL A 156 0.33 11.56 -18.41
CA VAL A 156 -0.92 10.97 -17.90
C VAL A 156 -2.01 11.07 -18.96
N THR A 157 -2.65 9.94 -19.27
CA THR A 157 -3.67 9.83 -20.32
C THR A 157 -5.06 9.61 -19.76
N GLU A 158 -5.19 8.79 -18.71
CA GLU A 158 -6.47 8.42 -18.12
C GLU A 158 -6.39 8.21 -16.61
N ALA A 159 -7.54 8.38 -15.94
CA ALA A 159 -7.81 7.89 -14.60
C ALA A 159 -8.91 6.83 -14.68
N VAL A 160 -8.62 5.61 -14.25
CA VAL A 160 -9.53 4.46 -14.29
C VAL A 160 -10.14 4.28 -12.91
N PHE A 161 -11.44 4.49 -12.80
CA PHE A 161 -12.22 4.34 -11.58
C PHE A 161 -12.69 2.88 -11.46
N ASN A 162 -12.16 2.18 -10.47
CA ASN A 162 -12.60 0.84 -10.10
C ASN A 162 -13.60 0.95 -8.96
N GLN A 163 -14.84 0.54 -9.22
CA GLN A 163 -15.95 0.62 -8.28
C GLN A 163 -16.61 -0.76 -8.17
N PRO A 164 -17.35 -1.05 -7.08
CA PRO A 164 -18.05 -2.33 -6.93
C PRO A 164 -19.05 -2.64 -8.06
N ASN A 165 -19.58 -1.61 -8.71
CA ASN A 165 -20.53 -1.69 -9.81
C ASN A 165 -19.89 -1.65 -11.21
N GLY A 166 -18.57 -1.47 -11.33
CA GLY A 166 -17.91 -1.47 -12.63
C GLY A 166 -16.59 -0.71 -12.68
N VAL A 167 -15.99 -0.73 -13.87
CA VAL A 167 -14.77 0.00 -14.21
C VAL A 167 -15.13 1.13 -15.17
N PHE A 168 -14.74 2.35 -14.85
CA PHE A 168 -15.06 3.54 -15.63
C PHE A 168 -13.80 4.34 -15.96
N HIS A 169 -13.68 4.78 -17.21
CA HIS A 169 -12.50 5.49 -17.70
C HIS A 169 -12.77 6.99 -17.77
N ALA A 170 -11.88 7.78 -17.17
CA ALA A 170 -11.87 9.23 -17.29
C ALA A 170 -10.65 9.69 -18.09
N LYS A 171 -10.88 10.31 -19.25
CA LYS A 171 -9.79 10.79 -20.11
C LYS A 171 -9.22 12.11 -19.58
N ARG A 172 -7.90 12.25 -19.58
CA ARG A 172 -7.26 13.52 -19.26
C ARG A 172 -7.73 14.59 -20.25
N LYS A 173 -8.14 15.75 -19.75
CA LYS A 173 -8.50 16.91 -20.57
C LYS A 173 -7.26 17.64 -21.11
#